data_AF-A0A434ND80-F1
#
_entry.id   AF-A0A434ND80-F1
#
_cell.length_a   1.000
_cell.length_b   1.000
_cell.length_c   1.000
_cell.angle_alpha   90.00
_cell.angle_beta   90.00
_cell.angle_gamma   90.00
#
_symmetry.space_group_name_H-M   'P 1'
#
loop_
_entity.id
_entity.type
_entity.pdbx_description
1 polymer ?
#
loop_
_entity_poly.entity_id
_entity_poly.type
_entity_poly.pdbx_seq_one_letter_code
_entity_poly.pdbx_strand_id
1 'polypeptide(L)'
;MPDGRLTCYTLLWQLELWLREIVYVELKARHGGAWLNYIVVQSGRRSHQAAKRSQQAGVRSQQADGRLTHMPTRERNPLSYITFDTLLKTITKHWRFFAPYLPVQSIWKARMEEVSQIRNRVAHFRNGHPGDLQRVAQLLDDIDKGVWTFVTSYNDGQPIYPPRRDPVAKQFIGLDPFPWSAVGDNGIARIGIAPPICALASPWRPSVGPGIAPSSLAGSPANTAISMTFASMRVRGGHSTTAGFSTARSATMTFAATYCWMQRAVFD
;
A
#
# COMPACT_ATOMS: atom_id res chain seq x y z
N MET A 1 1.49 21.42 -30.69
CA MET A 1 2.46 20.87 -29.70
C MET A 1 3.29 19.85 -30.43
N PRO A 2 4.60 19.74 -30.22
CA PRO A 2 5.39 18.63 -30.75
C PRO A 2 4.82 17.30 -30.27
N ASP A 3 4.74 16.33 -31.17
CA ASP A 3 4.12 15.03 -30.93
C ASP A 3 4.78 14.31 -29.73
N GLY A 4 3.98 13.61 -28.94
CA GLY A 4 4.44 12.81 -27.79
C GLY A 4 4.65 13.57 -26.47
N ARG A 5 4.60 14.90 -26.42
CA ARG A 5 4.74 15.66 -25.15
C ARG A 5 3.61 15.38 -24.16
N LEU A 6 2.37 15.37 -24.65
CA LEU A 6 1.21 15.05 -23.83
C LEU A 6 1.31 13.61 -23.30
N THR A 7 1.71 12.67 -24.15
CA THR A 7 1.97 11.29 -23.75
C THR A 7 3.04 11.21 -22.67
N CYS A 8 4.16 11.91 -22.84
CA CYS A 8 5.24 11.95 -21.85
C CYS A 8 4.75 12.52 -20.51
N TYR A 9 3.96 13.61 -20.54
CA TYR A 9 3.31 14.16 -19.35
C TYR A 9 2.41 13.14 -18.66
N THR A 10 1.55 12.43 -19.41
CA THR A 10 0.66 11.40 -18.88
C THR A 10 1.43 10.26 -18.23
N LEU A 11 2.50 9.77 -18.86
CA LEU A 11 3.32 8.69 -18.32
C LEU A 11 4.08 9.12 -17.05
N LEU A 12 4.60 10.35 -17.02
CA LEU A 12 5.21 10.91 -15.81
C LEU A 12 4.19 11.04 -14.67
N TRP A 13 2.98 11.49 -14.98
CA TRP A 13 1.89 11.58 -14.01
C TRP A 13 1.49 10.21 -13.47
N GLN A 14 1.39 9.21 -14.34
CA GLN A 14 1.12 7.82 -13.96
C GLN A 14 2.22 7.26 -13.04
N LEU A 15 3.50 7.49 -13.38
CA LEU A 15 4.62 7.13 -12.51
C LEU A 15 4.50 7.78 -11.13
N GLU A 16 4.23 9.09 -11.07
CA GLU A 16 4.06 9.79 -9.79
C GLU A 16 2.91 9.20 -8.97
N LEU A 17 1.78 8.91 -9.61
CA LEU A 17 0.61 8.34 -8.94
C LEU A 17 0.92 6.96 -8.34
N TRP A 18 1.51 6.07 -9.14
CA TRP A 18 1.90 4.73 -8.68
C TRP A 18 2.87 4.79 -7.50
N LEU A 19 3.88 5.65 -7.58
CA LEU A 19 4.84 5.81 -6.48
C LEU A 19 4.19 6.38 -5.22
N ARG A 20 3.24 7.32 -5.35
CA ARG A 20 2.50 7.86 -4.20
C ARG A 20 1.65 6.79 -3.52
N GLU A 21 0.96 5.96 -4.28
CA GLU A 21 0.13 4.87 -3.74
C GLU A 21 0.98 3.81 -3.04
N ILE A 22 2.08 3.37 -3.66
CA ILE A 22 3.01 2.43 -3.05
C ILE A 22 3.57 3.00 -1.74
N VAL A 23 4.02 4.26 -1.75
CA VAL A 23 4.55 4.93 -0.54
C VAL A 23 3.48 5.08 0.54
N TYR A 24 2.25 5.43 0.16
CA TYR A 24 1.13 5.54 1.08
C TYR A 24 0.90 4.22 1.81
N VAL A 25 0.64 3.16 1.06
CA VAL A 25 0.25 1.86 1.61
C VAL A 25 1.38 1.27 2.45
N GLU A 26 2.62 1.26 1.96
CA GLU A 26 3.75 0.68 2.69
C GLU A 26 4.03 1.41 4.01
N LEU A 27 4.08 2.75 3.99
CA LEU A 27 4.36 3.51 5.21
C LEU A 27 3.19 3.43 6.19
N LYS A 28 1.95 3.53 5.70
CA LYS A 28 0.73 3.43 6.52
C LYS A 28 0.61 2.05 7.17
N ALA A 29 0.84 0.98 6.41
CA ALA A 29 0.83 -0.38 6.94
C ALA A 29 1.94 -0.56 8.01
N ARG A 30 3.13 0.00 7.79
CA ARG A 30 4.28 -0.18 8.70
C ARG A 30 4.20 0.65 9.98
N HIS A 31 3.69 1.87 9.89
CA HIS A 31 3.79 2.86 10.96
C HIS A 31 2.43 3.35 11.48
N GLY A 32 1.33 2.79 10.96
CA GLY A 32 -0.03 3.12 11.38
C GLY A 32 -0.30 4.62 11.28
N GLY A 33 -0.83 5.22 12.34
CA GLY A 33 -1.11 6.66 12.41
C GLY A 33 0.13 7.57 12.33
N ALA A 34 1.32 7.04 12.65
CA ALA A 34 2.56 7.82 12.69
C ALA A 34 3.32 7.86 11.34
N TRP A 35 2.77 7.26 10.29
CA TRP A 35 3.45 7.09 8.99
C TRP A 35 3.96 8.39 8.35
N LEU A 36 3.26 9.51 8.54
CA LEU A 36 3.67 10.82 8.01
C LEU A 36 5.05 11.27 8.55
N ASN A 37 5.44 10.83 9.74
CA ASN A 37 6.74 11.14 10.35
C ASN A 37 7.91 10.48 9.60
N TYR A 38 7.62 9.50 8.73
CA TYR A 38 8.61 8.77 7.96
C TYR A 38 8.81 9.33 6.54
N ILE A 39 8.01 10.33 6.14
CA ILE A 39 8.26 11.06 4.89
C ILE A 39 9.53 11.89 5.06
N VAL A 40 10.49 11.68 4.17
CA VAL A 40 11.80 12.33 4.24
C VAL A 40 11.71 13.70 3.63
N VAL A 41 11.72 14.70 4.50
CA VAL A 41 11.94 16.07 4.07
C VAL A 41 13.41 16.43 4.24
N GLN A 42 13.98 17.04 3.18
CA GLN A 42 15.40 17.34 2.95
C GLN A 42 16.28 17.44 4.22
N SER A 43 17.22 16.51 4.32
CA SER A 43 18.15 16.34 5.44
C SER A 43 19.58 16.78 5.13
N GLY A 44 19.92 18.06 5.26
CA GLY A 44 21.28 18.52 5.61
C GLY A 44 21.22 19.52 6.78
N ARG A 45 22.16 19.50 7.75
CA ARG A 45 22.25 20.18 9.08
C ARG A 45 21.43 21.47 9.38
N ARG A 46 20.97 22.23 8.38
CA ARG A 46 19.81 23.15 8.42
C ARG A 46 18.45 22.41 8.37
N SER A 47 18.45 21.09 8.57
CA SER A 47 17.45 20.13 8.07
C SER A 47 16.26 19.95 8.94
N HIS A 48 16.39 20.08 10.25
CA HIS A 48 15.23 19.94 11.11
C HIS A 48 14.23 21.08 10.86
N GLN A 49 14.71 22.30 10.61
CA GLN A 49 13.85 23.41 10.19
C GLN A 49 13.36 23.25 8.75
N ALA A 50 14.18 22.81 7.79
CA ALA A 50 13.73 22.55 6.42
C ALA A 50 12.70 21.40 6.34
N ALA A 51 12.88 20.38 7.18
CA ALA A 51 11.98 19.25 7.32
C ALA A 51 10.60 19.68 7.83
N LYS A 52 10.63 20.41 8.94
CA LYS A 52 9.44 21.02 9.52
C LYS A 52 8.79 21.99 8.54
N ARG A 53 9.57 22.76 7.76
CA ARG A 53 9.07 23.72 6.76
C ARG A 53 8.42 23.06 5.56
N SER A 54 8.91 21.94 5.02
CA SER A 54 8.24 21.31 3.88
C SER A 54 7.04 20.46 4.31
N GLN A 55 7.06 19.83 5.49
CA GLN A 55 5.83 19.28 6.07
C GLN A 55 4.82 20.41 6.29
N GLN A 56 5.25 21.53 6.86
CA GLN A 56 4.43 22.73 6.97
C GLN A 56 4.02 23.31 5.61
N ALA A 57 4.83 23.19 4.56
CA ALA A 57 4.48 23.66 3.23
C ALA A 57 3.37 22.82 2.63
N GLY A 58 3.45 21.49 2.75
CA GLY A 58 2.36 20.59 2.36
C GLY A 58 1.08 20.88 3.16
N VAL A 59 1.20 21.07 4.48
CA VAL A 59 0.08 21.45 5.35
C VAL A 59 -0.47 22.83 4.99
N ARG A 60 0.37 23.82 4.64
CA ARG A 60 -0.05 25.15 4.22
C ARG A 60 -0.74 25.14 2.87
N SER A 61 -0.23 24.37 1.90
CA SER A 61 -0.88 24.16 0.61
C SER A 61 -2.23 23.48 0.80
N GLN A 62 -2.29 22.44 1.63
CA GLN A 62 -3.55 21.78 1.98
C GLN A 62 -4.54 22.73 2.69
N GLN A 63 -4.05 23.57 3.61
CA GLN A 63 -4.87 24.59 4.26
C GLN A 63 -5.33 25.67 3.29
N ALA A 64 -4.47 26.10 2.37
CA ALA A 64 -4.79 27.07 1.34
C ALA A 64 -5.86 26.54 0.39
N ASP A 65 -5.73 25.30 -0.07
CA ASP A 65 -6.76 24.59 -0.85
C ASP A 65 -8.06 24.43 -0.05
N GLY A 66 -7.94 24.18 1.26
CA GLY A 66 -9.06 24.18 2.20
C GLY A 66 -9.80 25.52 2.29
N ARG A 67 -9.17 26.64 1.90
CA ARG A 67 -9.82 27.96 1.82
C ARG A 67 -10.47 28.23 0.47
N LEU A 68 -10.10 27.49 -0.58
CA LEU A 68 -10.74 27.59 -1.88
C LEU A 68 -12.09 26.87 -1.80
N THR A 69 -13.17 27.65 -1.83
CA THR A 69 -14.56 27.15 -1.82
C THR A 69 -15.02 26.60 -3.17
N HIS A 70 -14.33 26.96 -4.25
CA HIS A 70 -14.69 26.57 -5.61
C HIS A 70 -14.07 25.23 -6.07
N MET A 71 -13.17 24.63 -5.30
CA MET A 71 -12.60 23.32 -5.64
C MET A 71 -13.51 22.19 -5.14
N PRO A 72 -14.12 21.39 -6.04
CA PRO A 72 -15.11 20.38 -5.66
C PRO A 72 -14.49 19.15 -4.96
N THR A 73 -13.21 18.87 -5.19
CA THR A 73 -12.54 17.68 -4.66
C THR A 73 -11.26 18.10 -3.95
N ARG A 74 -11.38 18.37 -2.65
CA ARG A 74 -10.21 18.63 -1.81
C ARG A 74 -9.48 17.31 -1.57
N GLU A 75 -8.23 17.26 -2.01
CA GLU A 75 -7.40 16.09 -1.79
C GLU A 75 -7.02 16.01 -0.31
N ARG A 76 -7.41 14.91 0.35
CA ARG A 76 -7.16 14.73 1.79
C ARG A 76 -5.81 14.08 2.05
N ASN A 77 -5.24 13.41 1.06
CA ASN A 77 -3.97 12.71 1.21
C ASN A 77 -2.80 13.71 1.28
N PRO A 78 -2.04 13.77 2.40
CA PRO A 78 -0.87 14.65 2.50
C PRO A 78 0.19 14.36 1.45
N LEU A 79 0.23 13.14 0.90
CA LEU A 79 1.14 12.80 -0.18
C LEU A 79 0.83 13.55 -1.47
N SER A 80 -0.38 14.01 -1.72
CA SER A 80 -0.67 14.79 -2.93
C SER A 80 0.03 16.15 -2.94
N TYR A 81 0.45 16.62 -1.77
CA TYR A 81 1.16 17.89 -1.58
C TYR A 81 2.69 17.75 -1.52
N ILE A 82 3.23 16.52 -1.52
CA ILE A 82 4.69 16.35 -1.51
C ILE A 82 5.27 16.44 -2.92
N THR A 83 6.46 17.04 -3.02
CA THR A 83 7.18 17.11 -4.30
C THR A 83 7.69 15.75 -4.73
N PHE A 84 7.92 15.57 -6.03
CA PHE A 84 8.50 14.35 -6.59
C PHE A 84 9.87 14.03 -5.96
N ASP A 85 10.72 15.04 -5.74
CA ASP A 85 12.02 14.87 -5.06
C ASP A 85 11.87 14.34 -3.62
N THR A 86 10.92 14.87 -2.86
CA THR A 86 10.59 14.38 -1.50
C THR A 86 10.14 12.92 -1.54
N LEU A 87 9.32 12.55 -2.53
CA LEU A 87 8.85 11.18 -2.72
C LEU A 87 10.02 10.22 -2.99
N LEU A 88 10.91 10.56 -3.92
CA LEU A 88 12.09 9.75 -4.25
C LEU A 88 13.06 9.60 -3.09
N LYS A 89 13.27 10.66 -2.29
CA LYS A 89 14.08 10.63 -1.07
C LYS A 89 13.47 9.71 -0.02
N THR A 90 12.15 9.73 0.11
CA THR A 90 11.41 8.84 1.01
C THR A 90 11.61 7.38 0.63
N ILE A 91 11.44 7.06 -0.66
CA ILE A 91 11.70 5.73 -1.22
C ILE A 91 13.13 5.29 -0.95
N THR A 92 14.10 6.17 -1.21
CA THR A 92 15.53 5.86 -1.05
C THR A 92 15.91 5.57 0.40
N LYS A 93 15.41 6.36 1.35
CA LYS A 93 15.71 6.16 2.79
C LYS A 93 15.08 4.87 3.33
N HIS A 94 13.87 4.56 2.86
CA HIS A 94 13.10 3.41 3.33
C HIS A 94 13.12 2.26 2.30
N TRP A 95 14.24 2.11 1.59
CA TRP A 95 14.37 1.22 0.41
C TRP A 95 13.89 -0.20 0.65
N ARG A 96 14.12 -0.75 1.85
CA ARG A 96 13.73 -2.11 2.21
C ARG A 96 12.23 -2.39 2.00
N PHE A 97 11.36 -1.38 2.14
CA PHE A 97 9.92 -1.54 1.94
C PHE A 97 9.53 -1.56 0.45
N PHE A 98 10.34 -0.94 -0.40
CA PHE A 98 10.03 -0.76 -1.82
C PHE A 98 10.81 -1.71 -2.73
N ALA A 99 11.86 -2.33 -2.19
CA ALA A 99 12.70 -3.30 -2.90
C ALA A 99 11.92 -4.45 -3.59
N PRO A 100 10.79 -4.95 -3.07
CA PRO A 100 10.01 -5.98 -3.77
C PRO A 100 9.35 -5.50 -5.07
N TYR A 101 9.10 -4.20 -5.21
CA TYR A 101 8.31 -3.61 -6.30
C TYR A 101 9.16 -2.82 -7.30
N LEU A 102 10.36 -2.42 -6.92
CA LEU A 102 11.22 -1.54 -7.71
C LEU A 102 12.48 -2.26 -8.19
N PRO A 103 13.08 -1.83 -9.31
CA PRO A 103 14.40 -2.28 -9.75
C PRO A 103 15.46 -2.10 -8.65
N VAL A 104 16.60 -2.78 -8.78
CA VAL A 104 17.73 -2.65 -7.85
C VAL A 104 18.08 -1.18 -7.60
N GLN A 105 18.36 -0.83 -6.34
CA GLN A 105 18.47 0.56 -5.90
C GLN A 105 19.42 1.44 -6.73
N SER A 106 20.54 0.87 -7.17
CA SER A 106 21.52 1.56 -8.02
C SER A 106 20.93 1.96 -9.38
N ILE A 107 20.27 1.00 -10.05
CA ILE A 107 19.58 1.20 -11.32
C ILE A 107 18.43 2.18 -11.14
N TRP A 108 17.63 2.00 -10.08
CA TRP A 108 16.52 2.89 -9.76
C TRP A 108 16.96 4.34 -9.60
N LYS A 109 18.02 4.61 -8.82
CA LYS A 109 18.55 5.96 -8.62
C LYS A 109 18.97 6.61 -9.93
N ALA A 110 19.74 5.90 -10.76
CA ALA A 110 20.19 6.42 -12.06
C ALA A 110 19.00 6.75 -12.98
N ARG A 111 17.99 5.87 -13.05
CA ARG A 111 16.76 6.12 -13.83
C ARG A 111 15.97 7.31 -13.30
N MET A 112 15.87 7.44 -11.98
CA MET A 112 15.11 8.54 -11.36
C MET A 112 15.79 9.90 -11.53
N GLU A 113 17.12 9.97 -11.56
CA GLU A 113 17.85 11.20 -11.89
C GLU A 113 17.54 11.67 -13.32
N GLU A 114 17.55 10.74 -14.27
CA GLU A 114 17.18 11.01 -15.66
C GLU A 114 15.73 11.47 -15.78
N VAL A 115 14.79 10.72 -15.20
CA VAL A 115 13.35 11.04 -15.24
C VAL A 115 13.03 12.35 -14.54
N SER A 116 13.73 12.69 -13.45
CA SER A 116 13.58 13.98 -12.78
C SER A 116 13.90 15.16 -13.72
N GLN A 117 14.95 15.03 -14.54
CA GLN A 117 15.29 16.05 -15.54
C GLN A 117 14.22 16.14 -16.65
N ILE A 118 13.71 15.00 -17.13
CA ILE A 118 12.63 14.95 -18.12
C ILE A 118 11.40 15.67 -17.56
N ARG A 119 10.97 15.28 -16.36
CA ARG A 119 9.84 15.88 -15.65
C ARG A 119 9.99 17.39 -15.49
N ASN A 120 11.18 17.86 -15.11
CA ASN A 120 11.44 19.29 -14.96
C ASN A 120 11.28 20.05 -16.28
N ARG A 121 11.75 19.48 -17.40
CA ARG A 121 11.53 20.07 -18.73
C ARG A 121 10.06 20.14 -19.09
N VAL A 122 9.33 19.03 -18.92
CA VAL A 122 7.90 18.93 -19.24
C VAL A 122 7.08 19.92 -18.40
N ALA A 123 7.32 20.00 -17.09
CA ALA A 123 6.62 20.91 -16.19
C ALA A 123 6.84 22.40 -16.50
N HIS A 124 8.00 22.75 -17.09
CA HIS A 124 8.32 24.11 -17.51
C HIS A 124 8.06 24.36 -19.01
N PHE A 125 7.32 23.49 -19.68
CA PHE A 125 7.00 23.58 -21.11
C PHE A 125 8.22 23.76 -22.01
N ARG A 126 9.39 23.26 -21.59
CA ARG A 126 10.65 23.36 -22.34
C ARG A 126 10.68 22.32 -23.45
N ASN A 127 11.51 22.56 -24.46
CA ASN A 127 11.78 21.55 -25.48
C ASN A 127 12.50 20.35 -24.84
N GLY A 128 11.88 19.18 -24.96
CA GLY A 128 12.44 17.90 -24.50
C GLY A 128 13.41 17.30 -25.51
N HIS A 129 14.14 16.27 -25.07
CA HIS A 129 14.96 15.45 -25.95
C HIS A 129 14.06 14.42 -26.68
N PRO A 130 14.31 14.08 -27.96
CA PRO A 130 13.44 13.18 -28.73
C PRO A 130 13.28 11.79 -28.08
N GLY A 131 14.30 11.31 -27.35
CA GLY A 131 14.25 10.05 -26.60
C GLY A 131 13.54 10.10 -25.24
N ASP A 132 13.06 11.26 -24.78
CA ASP A 132 12.45 11.40 -23.44
C ASP A 132 11.24 10.48 -23.26
N LEU A 133 10.36 10.41 -24.27
CA LEU A 133 9.17 9.56 -24.22
C LEU A 133 9.55 8.07 -24.06
N GLN A 134 10.49 7.59 -24.86
CA GLN A 134 10.94 6.21 -24.82
C GLN A 134 11.56 5.84 -23.47
N ARG A 135 12.34 6.75 -22.87
CA ARG A 135 12.97 6.54 -21.56
C ARG A 135 11.95 6.40 -20.44
N VAL A 136 10.90 7.24 -20.45
CA VAL A 136 9.81 7.16 -19.46
C VAL A 136 8.97 5.90 -19.69
N ALA A 137 8.66 5.56 -20.95
CA ALA A 137 7.92 4.34 -21.27
C ALA A 137 8.68 3.08 -20.82
N GLN A 138 9.97 2.97 -21.13
CA GLN A 138 10.80 1.85 -20.70
C GLN A 138 10.84 1.71 -19.17
N LEU A 139 10.93 2.83 -18.45
CA LEU A 139 10.87 2.79 -16.99
C LEU A 139 9.54 2.25 -16.48
N LEU A 140 8.41 2.64 -17.09
CA LEU A 140 7.11 2.13 -16.70
C LEU A 140 7.00 0.63 -16.95
N ASP A 141 7.49 0.15 -18.08
CA ASP A 141 7.57 -1.28 -18.39
C ASP A 141 8.45 -2.03 -17.37
N ASP A 142 9.60 -1.45 -17.00
CA ASP A 142 10.53 -2.04 -16.02
C ASP A 142 9.89 -2.19 -14.62
N ILE A 143 8.94 -1.32 -14.25
CA ILE A 143 8.25 -1.37 -12.94
C ILE A 143 6.87 -2.02 -13.00
N ASP A 144 6.31 -2.26 -14.17
CA ASP A 144 4.94 -2.76 -14.36
C ASP A 144 4.67 -4.04 -13.56
N LYS A 145 5.59 -5.00 -13.64
CA LYS A 145 5.51 -6.24 -12.85
C LYS A 145 5.50 -5.99 -11.35
N GLY A 146 6.30 -5.03 -10.88
CA GLY A 146 6.37 -4.68 -9.47
C GLY A 146 5.11 -3.98 -8.97
N VAL A 147 4.54 -3.11 -9.80
CA VAL A 147 3.23 -2.47 -9.54
C VAL A 147 2.12 -3.52 -9.53
N TRP A 148 2.15 -4.48 -10.46
CA TRP A 148 1.22 -5.61 -10.45
C TRP A 148 1.33 -6.43 -9.16
N THR A 149 2.55 -6.77 -8.73
CA THR A 149 2.78 -7.45 -7.44
C THR A 149 2.22 -6.62 -6.29
N PHE A 150 2.49 -5.32 -6.23
CA PHE A 150 1.92 -4.44 -5.21
C PHE A 150 0.39 -4.49 -5.19
N VAL A 151 -0.28 -4.28 -6.33
CA VAL A 151 -1.75 -4.27 -6.43
C VAL A 151 -2.33 -5.62 -6.01
N THR A 152 -1.71 -6.73 -6.42
CA THR A 152 -2.23 -8.06 -6.13
C THR A 152 -1.97 -8.50 -4.69
N SER A 153 -0.84 -8.12 -4.08
CA SER A 153 -0.51 -8.46 -2.69
C SER A 153 -1.53 -7.92 -1.67
N TYR A 154 -2.19 -6.78 -1.96
CA TYR A 154 -3.16 -6.17 -1.05
C TYR A 154 -4.63 -6.46 -1.41
N ASN A 155 -4.91 -7.07 -2.57
CA ASN A 155 -6.27 -7.34 -3.05
C ASN A 155 -6.68 -8.82 -2.99
N ASP A 156 -5.81 -9.72 -2.53
CA ASP A 156 -6.19 -11.12 -2.34
C ASP A 156 -7.06 -11.27 -1.08
N GLY A 157 -8.33 -11.62 -1.28
CA GLY A 157 -9.23 -11.95 -0.18
C GLY A 157 -8.91 -13.30 0.49
N GLN A 158 -8.05 -14.12 -0.14
CA GLN A 158 -7.53 -15.32 0.48
C GLN A 158 -6.37 -14.99 1.42
N PRO A 159 -6.36 -15.58 2.62
CA PRO A 159 -5.25 -15.36 3.53
C PRO A 159 -3.96 -15.97 2.99
N ILE A 160 -2.90 -15.16 2.93
CA ILE A 160 -1.58 -15.63 2.52
C ILE A 160 -1.05 -16.60 3.59
N TYR A 161 -1.08 -17.90 3.27
CA TYR A 161 -0.58 -18.96 4.14
C TYR A 161 0.43 -19.91 3.45
N PRO A 162 1.56 -20.23 4.10
CA PRO A 162 2.06 -19.59 5.32
C PRO A 162 2.49 -18.14 5.05
N PRO A 163 2.33 -17.21 6.00
CA PRO A 163 2.64 -15.78 5.79
C PRO A 163 4.10 -15.52 5.40
N ARG A 164 5.00 -16.47 5.67
CA ARG A 164 6.42 -16.40 5.29
C ARG A 164 6.66 -16.46 3.76
N ARG A 165 5.68 -16.91 2.97
CA ARG A 165 5.80 -17.02 1.50
C ARG A 165 5.74 -15.68 0.79
N ASP A 166 5.02 -14.71 1.36
CA ASP A 166 4.88 -13.39 0.80
C ASP A 166 5.72 -12.38 1.60
N PRO A 167 6.56 -11.56 0.95
CA PRO A 167 7.45 -10.63 1.64
C PRO A 167 6.69 -9.55 2.43
N VAL A 168 5.51 -9.16 1.95
CA VAL A 168 4.62 -8.18 2.59
C VAL A 168 4.03 -8.82 3.85
N ALA A 169 3.33 -9.95 3.71
CA ALA A 169 2.74 -10.69 4.81
C ALA A 169 3.77 -11.05 5.88
N LYS A 170 4.98 -11.46 5.48
CA LYS A 170 6.10 -11.74 6.39
C LYS A 170 6.50 -10.51 7.21
N GLN A 171 6.48 -9.32 6.63
CA GLN A 171 6.83 -8.08 7.32
C GLN A 171 5.75 -7.65 8.34
N PHE A 172 4.49 -8.01 8.10
CA PHE A 172 3.34 -7.60 8.90
C PHE A 172 2.83 -8.65 9.89
N ILE A 173 3.30 -9.91 9.81
CA ILE A 173 2.81 -10.99 10.67
C ILE A 173 2.91 -10.68 12.18
N GLY A 174 3.93 -9.92 12.60
CA GLY A 174 4.10 -9.52 14.01
C GLY A 174 3.20 -8.37 14.46
N LEU A 175 2.49 -7.72 13.53
CA LEU A 175 1.54 -6.64 13.80
C LEU A 175 0.09 -7.11 13.71
N ASP A 176 -0.18 -8.29 13.14
CA ASP A 176 -1.52 -8.88 13.11
C ASP A 176 -1.85 -9.48 14.49
N PRO A 177 -2.88 -8.99 15.21
CA PRO A 177 -3.28 -9.58 16.48
C PRO A 177 -3.90 -10.97 16.31
N PHE A 178 -4.28 -11.37 15.09
CA PHE A 178 -4.89 -12.67 14.78
C PHE A 178 -4.25 -13.32 13.53
N PRO A 179 -2.96 -13.68 13.58
CA PRO A 179 -2.29 -14.27 12.42
C PRO A 179 -2.91 -15.64 12.07
N TRP A 180 -2.92 -15.94 10.77
CA TRP A 180 -3.28 -17.27 10.29
C TRP A 180 -2.20 -18.28 10.70
N SER A 181 -2.62 -19.28 11.48
CA SER A 181 -1.80 -20.37 12.00
C SER A 181 -2.33 -21.72 11.51
N ALA A 182 -1.44 -22.70 11.30
CA ALA A 182 -1.88 -24.06 11.02
C ALA A 182 -2.64 -24.63 12.22
N VAL A 183 -3.73 -25.35 11.92
CA VAL A 183 -4.51 -26.14 12.88
C VAL A 183 -4.69 -27.53 12.31
N GLY A 184 -3.98 -28.50 12.88
CA GLY A 184 -3.94 -29.88 12.39
C GLY A 184 -3.28 -29.99 11.00
N ASP A 185 -3.60 -31.07 10.29
CA ASP A 185 -2.88 -31.45 9.07
C ASP A 185 -3.25 -30.58 7.85
N ASN A 186 -4.45 -30.01 7.81
CA ASN A 186 -4.96 -29.27 6.63
C ASN A 186 -5.79 -28.01 6.97
N GLY A 187 -5.88 -27.66 8.25
CA GLY A 187 -6.61 -26.49 8.70
C GLY A 187 -5.70 -25.28 8.81
N ILE A 188 -6.24 -24.11 8.49
CA ILE A 188 -5.68 -22.84 8.97
C ILE A 188 -6.75 -22.15 9.81
N ALA A 189 -6.32 -21.51 10.89
CA ALA A 189 -7.19 -20.66 11.67
C ALA A 189 -6.50 -19.37 12.07
N ARG A 190 -7.29 -18.30 12.20
CA ARG A 190 -6.82 -17.09 12.88
C ARG A 190 -6.83 -17.39 14.37
N ILE A 191 -5.66 -17.36 14.99
CA ILE A 191 -5.49 -17.57 16.44
C ILE A 191 -4.76 -16.36 16.97
N GLY A 192 -5.31 -15.72 17.99
CA GLY A 192 -4.76 -14.51 18.55
C GLY A 192 -5.53 -13.99 19.74
N ILE A 193 -4.95 -13.02 20.43
CA ILE A 193 -5.56 -12.35 21.57
C ILE A 193 -6.07 -11.00 21.09
N ALA A 194 -7.38 -10.79 21.15
CA ALA A 194 -7.99 -9.52 20.82
C ALA A 194 -7.52 -8.45 21.83
N PRO A 195 -6.97 -7.31 21.38
CA PRO A 195 -6.90 -6.15 22.24
C PRO A 195 -8.31 -5.81 22.75
N PRO A 196 -8.48 -5.33 24.00
CA PRO A 196 -9.80 -5.00 24.54
C PRO A 196 -10.62 -4.06 23.64
N ILE A 197 -9.93 -3.18 22.91
CA ILE A 197 -10.55 -2.23 21.97
C ILE A 197 -11.17 -2.94 20.75
N CYS A 198 -10.64 -4.09 20.33
CA CYS A 198 -11.08 -4.84 19.16
C CYS A 198 -12.25 -5.79 19.46
N ALA A 199 -12.46 -6.14 20.74
CA ALA A 199 -13.53 -7.05 21.16
C ALA A 199 -14.94 -6.47 20.89
N LEU A 200 -15.07 -5.15 20.77
CA LEU A 200 -16.34 -4.45 20.55
C LEU A 200 -16.69 -4.25 19.07
N ALA A 201 -15.72 -4.35 18.15
CA ALA A 201 -15.88 -3.97 16.74
C ALA A 201 -15.98 -5.14 15.77
N SER A 202 -15.87 -6.39 16.23
CA SER A 202 -15.87 -7.54 15.32
C SER A 202 -17.30 -7.95 14.95
N PRO A 203 -17.72 -7.86 13.65
CA PRO A 203 -18.98 -8.44 13.19
C PRO A 203 -18.94 -9.98 13.12
N TRP A 204 -17.83 -10.60 13.51
CA TRP A 204 -17.70 -12.05 13.56
C TRP A 204 -18.59 -12.63 14.66
N ARG A 205 -19.83 -12.95 14.30
CA ARG A 205 -20.54 -14.03 14.98
C ARG A 205 -19.80 -15.31 14.64
N PRO A 206 -19.34 -16.10 15.63
CA PRO A 206 -18.96 -17.47 15.35
C PRO A 206 -20.15 -18.14 14.68
N SER A 207 -20.03 -18.53 13.41
CA SER A 207 -20.95 -19.47 12.82
C SER A 207 -20.69 -20.80 13.50
N VAL A 208 -21.37 -21.02 14.62
CA VAL A 208 -21.42 -22.33 15.24
C VAL A 208 -22.11 -23.22 14.22
N GLY A 209 -21.35 -24.11 13.58
CA GLY A 209 -21.95 -25.14 12.76
C GLY A 209 -22.99 -25.89 13.60
N PRO A 210 -24.15 -26.26 13.02
CA PRO A 210 -25.18 -26.96 13.77
C PRO A 210 -24.59 -28.31 14.25
N GLY A 211 -24.31 -28.47 15.54
CA GLY A 211 -23.79 -29.76 16.01
C GLY A 211 -23.32 -29.91 17.44
N ILE A 212 -23.05 -28.85 18.22
CA ILE A 212 -22.60 -29.04 19.62
C ILE A 212 -23.28 -28.02 20.53
N ALA A 213 -24.25 -28.49 21.31
CA ALA A 213 -24.88 -27.72 22.37
C ALA A 213 -23.89 -27.55 23.55
N PRO A 214 -23.63 -26.31 24.03
CA PRO A 214 -22.84 -26.12 25.24
C PRO A 214 -23.69 -26.45 26.47
N SER A 215 -23.17 -27.35 27.30
CA SER A 215 -23.72 -27.68 28.62
C SER A 215 -23.60 -26.46 29.54
N SER A 216 -24.70 -26.11 30.20
CA SER A 216 -24.78 -24.99 31.15
C SER A 216 -23.98 -25.28 32.42
N LEU A 217 -22.94 -24.48 32.68
CA LEU A 217 -22.32 -24.34 34.00
C LEU A 217 -22.41 -22.88 34.43
N ALA A 218 -23.24 -22.64 35.44
CA ALA A 218 -23.40 -21.36 36.12
C ALA A 218 -22.33 -21.21 37.21
N GLY A 219 -21.64 -20.06 37.24
CA GLY A 219 -20.70 -19.73 38.32
C GLY A 219 -20.10 -18.32 38.21
N SER A 220 -20.57 -17.43 39.10
CA SER A 220 -20.01 -16.19 39.69
C SER A 220 -19.08 -15.22 38.92
N PRO A 221 -19.27 -13.89 39.06
CA PRO A 221 -18.37 -12.87 38.51
C PRO A 221 -17.23 -12.57 39.50
N ALA A 222 -16.01 -12.98 39.15
CA ALA A 222 -14.80 -12.39 39.69
C ALA A 222 -13.99 -11.82 38.52
N ASN A 223 -13.43 -10.62 38.70
CA ASN A 223 -12.56 -9.91 37.74
C ASN A 223 -11.51 -10.85 37.14
N THR A 224 -11.83 -11.40 35.98
CA THR A 224 -10.95 -12.28 35.22
C THR A 224 -10.58 -11.50 33.98
N ALA A 225 -9.29 -11.31 33.73
CA ALA A 225 -8.82 -10.87 32.43
C ALA A 225 -9.37 -11.85 31.39
N ILE A 226 -10.38 -11.43 30.63
CA ILE A 226 -11.03 -12.29 29.65
C ILE A 226 -10.07 -12.44 28.48
N SER A 227 -9.23 -13.48 28.51
CA SER A 227 -8.49 -13.94 27.34
C SER A 227 -9.47 -14.62 26.39
N MET A 228 -10.10 -13.85 25.50
CA MET A 228 -10.94 -14.41 24.43
C MET A 228 -10.04 -14.92 23.30
N THR A 229 -9.90 -16.24 23.21
CA THR A 229 -9.30 -16.90 22.05
C THR A 229 -10.37 -17.07 20.97
N PHE A 230 -10.18 -16.42 19.84
CA PHE A 230 -11.03 -16.62 18.66
C PHE A 230 -10.39 -17.65 17.74
N ALA A 231 -11.17 -18.60 17.22
CA ALA A 231 -10.74 -19.58 16.23
C ALA A 231 -11.75 -19.60 15.07
N SER A 232 -11.29 -19.24 13.87
CA SER A 232 -12.04 -19.43 12.62
C SER A 232 -11.29 -20.48 11.81
N MET A 233 -11.84 -21.68 11.68
CA MET A 233 -11.17 -22.81 11.04
C MET A 233 -11.60 -22.92 9.58
N ARG A 234 -10.63 -22.95 8.66
CA ARG A 234 -10.89 -23.21 7.24
C ARG A 234 -10.14 -24.47 6.82
N VAL A 235 -10.90 -25.47 6.37
CA VAL A 235 -10.35 -26.71 5.81
C VAL A 235 -10.07 -26.47 4.33
N ARG A 236 -8.84 -26.73 3.87
CA ARG A 236 -8.53 -26.73 2.43
C ARG A 236 -9.27 -27.90 1.77
N GLY A 237 -10.23 -27.59 0.90
CA GLY A 237 -10.77 -28.59 -0.02
C GLY A 237 -9.69 -28.98 -1.05
N GLY A 238 -9.34 -30.26 -1.11
CA GLY A 238 -8.46 -30.77 -2.16
C GLY A 238 -9.13 -30.64 -3.52
N HIS A 239 -8.47 -30.02 -4.50
CA HIS A 239 -8.94 -29.97 -5.88
C HIS A 239 -7.90 -30.61 -6.80
N SER A 240 -8.41 -31.54 -7.62
CA SER A 240 -7.74 -32.26 -8.70
C SER A 240 -7.35 -31.31 -9.83
N THR A 241 -6.16 -31.52 -10.41
CA THR A 241 -5.56 -30.74 -11.49
C THR A 241 -6.10 -31.11 -12.87
N THR A 242 -6.65 -30.13 -13.60
CA THR A 242 -6.75 -30.16 -15.07
C THR A 242 -6.11 -28.89 -15.64
N ALA A 243 -5.16 -29.08 -16.56
CA ALA A 243 -4.35 -28.04 -17.19
C ALA A 243 -5.11 -27.37 -18.35
N GLY A 244 -4.95 -26.06 -18.49
CA GLY A 244 -5.46 -25.27 -19.62
C GLY A 244 -4.53 -24.10 -19.93
N PHE A 245 -4.15 -23.99 -21.20
CA PHE A 245 -3.14 -23.09 -21.75
C PHE A 245 -3.50 -21.59 -21.68
N SER A 246 -2.44 -20.77 -21.66
CA SER A 246 -2.42 -19.31 -21.52
C SER A 246 -2.71 -18.58 -22.84
N THR A 247 -3.56 -17.55 -22.79
CA THR A 247 -3.69 -16.52 -23.83
C THR A 247 -3.27 -15.17 -23.25
N ALA A 248 -2.33 -14.50 -23.92
CA ALA A 248 -1.84 -13.17 -23.57
C ALA A 248 -2.99 -12.15 -23.58
N ARG A 249 -3.18 -11.45 -22.46
CA ARG A 249 -4.12 -10.33 -22.33
C ARG A 249 -3.34 -9.03 -22.26
N SER A 250 -3.57 -8.16 -23.25
CA SER A 250 -3.33 -6.74 -23.12
C SER A 250 -4.34 -6.18 -22.13
N ALA A 251 -3.88 -5.77 -20.95
CA ALA A 251 -4.72 -5.27 -19.87
C ALA A 251 -4.68 -3.74 -19.86
N THR A 252 -5.67 -3.11 -20.48
CA THR A 252 -6.01 -1.72 -20.18
C THR A 252 -6.59 -1.70 -18.77
N MET A 253 -5.74 -1.44 -17.76
CA MET A 253 -6.15 -1.35 -16.35
C MET A 253 -7.03 -0.11 -16.14
N THR A 254 -8.34 -0.32 -16.11
CA THR A 254 -9.29 0.70 -15.63
C THR A 254 -9.24 0.74 -14.10
N PHE A 255 -8.37 1.61 -13.55
CA PHE A 255 -8.12 1.81 -12.11
C PHE A 255 -9.35 2.22 -11.26
N ALA A 256 -10.47 2.59 -11.87
CA ALA A 256 -11.59 3.25 -11.18
C ALA A 256 -12.40 2.32 -10.23
N ALA A 257 -12.42 1.01 -10.45
CA ALA A 257 -13.27 0.10 -9.66
C ALA A 257 -12.64 -0.36 -8.33
N THR A 258 -11.31 -0.39 -8.24
CA THR A 258 -10.59 -0.94 -7.07
C THR A 258 -10.46 0.08 -5.92
N TYR A 259 -10.55 1.39 -6.21
CA TYR A 259 -10.43 2.46 -5.22
C TYR A 259 -11.54 2.46 -4.14
N CYS A 260 -12.74 1.96 -4.46
CA CYS A 260 -13.88 2.05 -3.54
C CYS A 260 -13.82 1.01 -2.41
N TRP A 261 -13.09 -0.10 -2.60
CA TRP A 261 -13.02 -1.18 -1.60
C TRP A 261 -11.88 -0.97 -0.59
N MET A 262 -10.73 -0.46 -1.06
CA MET A 262 -9.52 -0.30 -0.25
C MET A 262 -9.65 0.76 0.85
N GLN A 263 -10.48 1.81 0.64
CA GLN A 263 -10.73 2.83 1.66
C GLN A 263 -11.57 2.32 2.85
N ARG A 264 -12.37 1.26 2.68
CA ARG A 264 -13.38 0.86 3.68
C ARG A 264 -13.01 -0.37 4.51
N ALA A 265 -12.07 -1.21 4.04
CA ALA A 265 -11.71 -2.46 4.71
C ALA A 265 -10.44 -2.36 5.57
N VAL A 266 -9.59 -1.35 5.36
CA VAL A 266 -8.28 -1.24 6.02
C VAL A 266 -8.10 0.05 6.86
N PHE A 267 -8.96 1.07 6.69
CA PHE A 267 -8.60 2.44 7.12
C PHE A 267 -9.66 3.30 7.81
N ASP A 268 -10.74 2.70 8.34
CA ASP A 268 -11.50 3.27 9.47
C ASP A 268 -11.07 2.56 10.76
#